data_AF-A0A4S9SWS8-F1
#
_entry.id   AF-A0A4S9SWS8-F1
#
_cell.length_a   1.000
_cell.length_b   1.000
_cell.length_c   1.000
_cell.angle_alpha   90.00
_cell.angle_beta   90.00
_cell.angle_gamma   90.00
#
_symmetry.space_group_name_H-M   'P 1'
#
loop_
_entity.id
_entity.type
_entity.pdbx_description
1 polymer ?
#
loop_
_entity_poly.entity_id
_entity_poly.type
_entity_poly.pdbx_seq_one_letter_code
_entity_poly.pdbx_strand_id
1 'polypeptide(L)'
;MKRWSLRIKTMQQFLVEPVQQFAGANTRIKKPTEIAFFSYDNDHKLKPLDNESLRYYYPPFFNVPGHQDSRFPVDLSKGYDSFRQRDDSGDEHLDGLLDTLVEAEKRSGRKTEVDLVTWRGMMTRILTAPYELEDGFEMNATCFQKAASKEAQKARFSRNRGPPQDMAMYWGYKFETLSLLNKPWGETTREEIEGREDEVVDNYAQYCSICRTEIGGASMVIGGEVDGVLGYKPDDPQAPARWVELKTSKQPEHERDRWVLDKKLLKFWAQSFLLNLLAGEIAAALNSRGPAWTGVSQQ
;
A
#
# COMPACT_ATOMS: atom_id res chain seq x y z
N MET A 1 -50.03 -2.92 -5.39
CA MET A 1 -48.57 -2.85 -5.63
C MET A 1 -48.05 -1.51 -5.12
N LYS A 2 -47.37 -1.47 -3.97
CA LYS A 2 -46.72 -0.24 -3.49
C LYS A 2 -45.40 -0.10 -4.25
N ARG A 3 -45.36 0.89 -5.13
CA ARG A 3 -44.18 1.32 -5.89
C ARG A 3 -43.24 1.99 -4.88
N TRP A 4 -42.18 1.30 -4.48
CA TRP A 4 -41.13 1.91 -3.67
C TRP A 4 -40.33 2.83 -4.58
N SER A 5 -40.43 4.13 -4.33
CA SER A 5 -39.58 5.15 -4.93
C SER A 5 -38.17 4.95 -4.41
N LEU A 6 -37.24 4.62 -5.30
CA LEU A 6 -35.82 4.74 -5.04
C LEU A 6 -35.48 6.22 -4.86
N ARG A 7 -34.95 6.59 -3.70
CA ARG A 7 -34.19 7.84 -3.53
C ARG A 7 -32.71 7.45 -3.53
N ILE A 8 -32.02 7.73 -4.64
CA ILE A 8 -30.56 7.65 -4.71
C ILE A 8 -29.98 9.07 -4.63
N LYS A 9 -28.99 9.18 -3.72
CA LYS A 9 -27.81 10.06 -3.63
C LYS A 9 -28.00 11.58 -3.73
N THR A 10 -27.95 12.22 -2.56
CA THR A 10 -27.37 13.57 -2.48
C THR A 10 -25.84 13.41 -2.47
N MET A 11 -25.16 13.90 -3.50
CA MET A 11 -23.70 14.05 -3.46
C MET A 11 -23.36 15.00 -2.32
N GLN A 12 -22.62 14.51 -1.32
CA GLN A 12 -22.13 15.35 -0.23
C GLN A 12 -20.77 15.90 -0.62
N GLN A 13 -20.59 17.20 -0.46
CA GLN A 13 -19.32 17.88 -0.66
C GLN A 13 -18.76 18.27 0.70
N PHE A 14 -17.51 17.91 0.94
CA PHE A 14 -16.79 18.29 2.15
C PHE A 14 -15.76 19.36 1.77
N LEU A 15 -15.90 20.54 2.35
CA LEU A 15 -14.90 21.60 2.17
C LEU A 15 -13.73 21.31 3.10
N VAL A 16 -12.56 21.06 2.51
CA VAL A 16 -11.31 20.80 3.24
C VAL A 16 -10.44 22.06 3.37
N GLU A 17 -10.84 23.15 2.71
CA GLU A 17 -10.22 24.46 2.85
C GLU A 17 -11.12 25.45 3.61
N PRO A 18 -10.54 26.39 4.37
CA PRO A 18 -9.11 26.57 4.62
C PRO A 18 -8.55 25.54 5.63
N VAL A 19 -7.32 25.06 5.45
CA VAL A 19 -6.69 24.03 6.32
C VAL A 19 -6.70 24.44 7.80
N GLN A 20 -6.62 25.73 8.07
CA GLN A 20 -6.66 26.33 9.40
C GLN A 20 -7.92 25.95 10.20
N GLN A 21 -9.03 25.55 9.54
CA GLN A 21 -10.23 25.07 10.21
C GLN A 21 -9.98 23.78 11.03
N PHE A 22 -8.94 23.02 10.68
CA PHE A 22 -8.52 21.82 11.41
C PHE A 22 -7.37 22.08 12.39
N ALA A 23 -6.83 23.31 12.43
CA ALA A 23 -5.71 23.65 13.30
C ALA A 23 -6.14 23.60 14.78
N GLY A 24 -5.32 22.97 15.62
CA GLY A 24 -5.57 22.85 17.07
C GLY A 24 -6.61 21.80 17.46
N ALA A 25 -7.25 21.13 16.49
CA ALA A 25 -8.09 19.97 16.78
C ALA A 25 -7.21 18.78 17.16
N ASN A 26 -7.29 18.33 18.41
CA ASN A 26 -6.63 17.13 18.88
C ASN A 26 -7.56 15.93 18.74
N THR A 27 -7.16 14.98 17.91
CA THR A 27 -7.89 13.73 17.69
C THR A 27 -7.19 12.59 18.39
N ARG A 28 -7.93 11.81 19.18
CA ARG A 28 -7.41 10.55 19.72
C ARG A 28 -7.33 9.52 18.61
N ILE A 29 -6.16 8.89 18.48
CA ILE A 29 -5.91 7.81 17.53
C ILE A 29 -5.47 6.58 18.34
N LYS A 30 -6.14 5.45 18.16
CA LYS A 30 -5.67 4.17 18.68
C LYS A 30 -4.63 3.59 17.72
N LYS A 31 -3.63 2.91 18.26
CA LYS A 31 -2.63 2.20 17.46
C LYS A 31 -3.33 1.14 16.59
N PRO A 32 -3.13 1.13 15.26
CA PRO A 32 -3.61 0.05 14.41
C PRO A 32 -3.07 -1.30 14.89
N THR A 33 -3.97 -2.29 15.03
CA THR A 33 -3.62 -3.66 15.43
C THR A 33 -4.12 -4.62 14.36
N GLU A 34 -3.24 -5.48 13.86
CA GLU A 34 -3.61 -6.49 12.87
C GLU A 34 -4.61 -7.49 13.48
N ILE A 35 -5.72 -7.73 12.77
CA ILE A 35 -6.77 -8.66 13.19
C ILE A 35 -6.95 -9.82 12.20
N ALA A 36 -6.49 -9.64 10.96
CA ALA A 36 -6.51 -10.64 9.89
C ALA A 36 -5.50 -10.23 8.81
N PHE A 37 -5.24 -11.11 7.87
CA PHE A 37 -4.42 -10.86 6.69
C PHE A 37 -4.80 -11.84 5.59
N PHE A 38 -4.37 -11.57 4.36
CA PHE A 38 -4.54 -12.49 3.24
C PHE A 38 -3.42 -12.31 2.21
N SER A 39 -3.30 -13.30 1.34
CA SER A 39 -2.42 -13.25 0.18
C SER A 39 -3.22 -13.33 -1.11
N TYR A 40 -2.77 -12.66 -2.17
CA TYR A 40 -3.06 -13.03 -3.54
C TYR A 40 -1.87 -13.82 -4.07
N ASP A 41 -2.10 -15.01 -4.65
CA ASP A 41 -1.02 -15.84 -5.18
C ASP A 41 -0.45 -15.31 -6.51
N ASN A 42 0.50 -16.05 -7.11
CA ASN A 42 1.12 -15.69 -8.40
C ASN A 42 0.15 -15.67 -9.59
N ASP A 43 -1.08 -16.19 -9.42
CA ASP A 43 -2.18 -16.10 -10.38
C ASP A 43 -3.23 -15.06 -9.95
N HIS A 44 -2.93 -14.25 -8.94
CA HIS A 44 -3.82 -13.29 -8.30
C HIS A 44 -5.09 -13.91 -7.69
N LYS A 45 -5.01 -15.13 -7.15
CA LYS A 45 -6.14 -15.76 -6.46
C LYS A 45 -6.05 -15.50 -4.96
N LEU A 46 -7.16 -15.02 -4.41
CA LEU A 46 -7.29 -14.71 -2.99
C LEU A 46 -7.12 -15.98 -2.12
N LYS A 47 -6.26 -15.88 -1.11
CA LYS A 47 -6.09 -16.84 0.00
C LYS A 47 -6.36 -16.14 1.33
N PRO A 48 -7.59 -16.25 1.86
CA PRO A 48 -7.93 -15.68 3.16
C PRO A 48 -7.12 -16.31 4.29
N LEU A 49 -6.61 -15.48 5.21
CA LEU A 49 -5.86 -15.92 6.40
C LEU A 49 -4.59 -16.72 6.07
N ASP A 50 -3.95 -16.36 4.96
CA ASP A 50 -2.73 -16.97 4.45
C ASP A 50 -1.66 -15.88 4.18
N ASN A 51 -0.39 -16.21 4.41
CA ASN A 51 0.75 -15.31 4.28
C ASN A 51 1.79 -15.78 3.23
N GLU A 52 1.42 -16.65 2.29
CA GLU A 52 2.33 -17.19 1.27
C GLU A 52 3.00 -16.11 0.42
N SER A 53 2.35 -14.96 0.25
CA SER A 53 2.89 -13.83 -0.53
C SER A 53 3.62 -12.80 0.32
N LEU A 54 3.82 -13.07 1.61
CA LEU A 54 4.62 -12.21 2.47
C LEU A 54 6.10 -12.28 2.06
N ARG A 55 6.68 -11.12 1.78
CA ARG A 55 8.10 -10.99 1.42
C ARG A 55 8.93 -10.43 2.57
N TYR A 56 10.23 -10.68 2.51
CA TYR A 56 11.18 -10.39 3.59
C TYR A 56 12.20 -9.38 3.11
N TYR A 57 12.34 -8.26 3.84
CA TYR A 57 13.27 -7.22 3.46
C TYR A 57 14.72 -7.72 3.50
N TYR A 58 15.41 -7.53 2.39
CA TYR A 58 16.84 -7.77 2.28
C TYR A 58 17.44 -6.70 1.37
N PRO A 59 18.35 -5.86 1.90
CA PRO A 59 18.82 -4.69 1.19
C PRO A 59 19.45 -5.10 -0.14
N PRO A 60 19.24 -4.31 -1.22
CA PRO A 60 19.88 -4.64 -2.47
C PRO A 60 21.38 -4.38 -2.39
N PHE A 61 22.17 -5.12 -3.17
CA PHE A 61 23.61 -4.98 -3.16
C PHE A 61 24.01 -3.72 -3.91
N PHE A 62 24.20 -2.66 -3.14
CA PHE A 62 24.32 -1.31 -3.68
C PHE A 62 25.66 -0.65 -3.46
N ASN A 63 26.54 -1.22 -2.64
CA ASN A 63 27.94 -0.84 -2.45
C ASN A 63 28.57 -1.86 -1.50
N VAL A 64 29.19 -2.93 -2.01
CA VAL A 64 29.91 -3.89 -1.16
C VAL A 64 31.35 -3.40 -1.01
N PRO A 65 31.81 -3.00 0.20
CA PRO A 65 33.18 -2.55 0.40
C PRO A 65 34.17 -3.65 0.00
N GLY A 66 35.12 -3.34 -0.88
CA GLY A 66 36.12 -4.29 -1.39
C GLY A 66 35.77 -4.98 -2.70
N HIS A 67 34.52 -4.83 -3.20
CA HIS A 67 34.15 -5.21 -4.56
C HIS A 67 34.07 -3.96 -5.45
N GLN A 68 35.11 -3.73 -6.27
CA GLN A 68 35.05 -2.78 -7.39
C GLN A 68 34.25 -3.40 -8.55
N ASP A 69 33.03 -3.83 -8.28
CA ASP A 69 32.19 -4.40 -9.31
C ASP A 69 31.52 -3.28 -10.10
N SER A 70 31.71 -3.30 -11.42
CA SER A 70 31.21 -2.30 -12.39
C SER A 70 29.68 -2.33 -12.56
N ARG A 71 28.94 -2.97 -11.65
CA ARG A 71 27.47 -3.07 -11.63
C ARG A 71 26.77 -1.83 -11.08
N PHE A 72 27.49 -0.72 -10.89
CA PHE A 72 26.90 0.57 -10.55
C PHE A 72 26.86 1.50 -11.76
N PRO A 73 25.69 2.09 -12.08
CA PRO A 73 24.41 2.06 -11.34
C PRO A 73 23.46 0.92 -11.75
N VAL A 74 22.71 0.37 -10.78
CA VAL A 74 21.61 -0.61 -11.05
C VAL A 74 20.56 0.07 -11.93
N ASP A 75 20.21 -0.57 -13.05
CA ASP A 75 19.20 -0.10 -14.00
C ASP A 75 17.82 -0.61 -13.60
N LEU A 76 17.00 0.28 -13.01
CA LEU A 76 15.63 -0.07 -12.64
C LEU A 76 14.71 -0.35 -13.86
N SER A 77 15.15 -0.06 -15.09
CA SER A 77 14.41 -0.38 -16.31
C SER A 77 14.72 -1.77 -16.86
N LYS A 78 15.76 -2.45 -16.35
CA LYS A 78 16.16 -3.78 -16.82
C LYS A 78 15.04 -4.79 -16.58
N GLY A 79 14.55 -5.38 -17.66
CA GLY A 79 13.47 -6.38 -17.66
C GLY A 79 12.07 -5.80 -17.86
N TYR A 80 11.94 -4.52 -18.23
CA TYR A 80 10.63 -3.90 -18.50
C TYR A 80 9.84 -4.64 -19.59
N ASP A 81 10.53 -5.10 -20.65
CA ASP A 81 9.89 -5.80 -21.77
C ASP A 81 9.29 -7.16 -21.40
N SER A 82 9.72 -7.76 -20.29
CA SER A 82 9.18 -9.01 -19.73
C SER A 82 8.27 -8.80 -18.52
N PHE A 83 7.92 -7.55 -18.19
CA PHE A 83 7.07 -7.22 -17.06
C PHE A 83 5.70 -7.90 -17.17
N ARG A 84 5.39 -8.75 -16.19
CA ARG A 84 4.07 -9.39 -16.07
C ARG A 84 3.13 -8.49 -15.28
N GLN A 85 2.55 -7.54 -15.99
CA GLN A 85 1.59 -6.60 -15.39
C GLN A 85 0.19 -7.22 -15.31
N ARG A 86 -0.39 -7.19 -14.11
CA ARG A 86 -1.78 -7.56 -13.85
C ARG A 86 -2.75 -6.62 -14.54
N ASP A 87 -3.79 -7.19 -15.15
CA ASP A 87 -4.93 -6.41 -15.62
C ASP A 87 -5.79 -5.96 -14.43
N ASP A 88 -5.68 -4.68 -14.10
CA ASP A 88 -6.37 -4.00 -13.02
C ASP A 88 -7.59 -3.20 -13.54
N SER A 89 -8.13 -3.60 -14.71
CA SER A 89 -9.40 -3.09 -15.23
C SER A 89 -10.62 -3.72 -14.54
N GLY A 90 -10.43 -4.87 -13.89
CA GLY A 90 -11.42 -5.51 -13.03
C GLY A 90 -11.66 -4.72 -11.74
N ASP A 91 -12.89 -4.72 -11.25
CA ASP A 91 -13.27 -4.00 -10.03
C ASP A 91 -13.29 -4.97 -8.84
N GLU A 92 -12.18 -5.04 -8.10
CA GLU A 92 -12.02 -5.91 -6.93
C GLU A 92 -12.65 -5.31 -5.66
N HIS A 93 -13.20 -4.09 -5.76
CA HIS A 93 -13.97 -3.41 -4.73
C HIS A 93 -13.39 -3.58 -3.32
N LEU A 94 -14.13 -4.18 -2.37
CA LEU A 94 -13.67 -4.54 -1.03
C LEU A 94 -13.60 -6.06 -0.87
N ASP A 95 -13.61 -6.82 -1.97
CA ASP A 95 -13.94 -8.25 -1.97
C ASP A 95 -12.90 -9.04 -1.14
N GLY A 96 -11.61 -8.86 -1.42
CA GLY A 96 -10.53 -9.51 -0.63
C GLY A 96 -10.57 -9.16 0.86
N LEU A 97 -10.88 -7.92 1.20
CA LEU A 97 -11.02 -7.45 2.58
C LEU A 97 -12.23 -8.10 3.27
N LEU A 98 -13.40 -8.07 2.62
CA LEU A 98 -14.65 -8.57 3.20
C LEU A 98 -14.66 -10.10 3.28
N ASP A 99 -14.20 -10.81 2.25
CA ASP A 99 -14.12 -12.27 2.25
C ASP A 99 -13.20 -12.78 3.36
N THR A 100 -12.06 -12.11 3.55
CA THR A 100 -11.12 -12.44 4.63
C THR A 100 -11.69 -12.12 6.00
N LEU A 101 -12.38 -10.99 6.18
CA LEU A 101 -13.07 -10.68 7.43
C LEU A 101 -14.17 -11.69 7.75
N VAL A 102 -14.98 -12.09 6.76
CA VAL A 102 -16.03 -13.11 6.92
C VAL A 102 -15.42 -14.44 7.36
N GLU A 103 -14.29 -14.85 6.77
CA GLU A 103 -13.59 -16.06 7.18
C GLU A 103 -13.04 -15.95 8.61
N ALA A 104 -12.46 -14.81 8.99
CA ALA A 104 -12.00 -14.56 10.36
C ALA A 104 -13.15 -14.59 11.39
N GLU A 105 -14.31 -14.03 11.06
CA GLU A 105 -15.52 -14.06 11.89
C GLU A 105 -16.05 -15.48 12.07
N LYS A 106 -16.05 -16.28 11.00
CA LYS A 106 -16.46 -17.71 11.05
C LYS A 106 -15.54 -18.51 11.97
N ARG A 107 -14.22 -18.32 11.86
CA ARG A 107 -13.23 -19.06 12.69
C ARG A 107 -13.28 -18.65 14.16
N SER A 108 -13.46 -17.37 14.44
CA SER A 108 -13.49 -16.86 15.82
C SER A 108 -14.87 -16.97 16.48
N GLY A 109 -15.95 -17.14 15.70
CA GLY A 109 -17.33 -17.08 16.16
C GLY A 109 -17.75 -15.70 16.65
N ARG A 110 -16.96 -14.65 16.39
CA ARG A 110 -17.21 -13.28 16.84
C ARG A 110 -17.24 -12.34 15.66
N LYS A 111 -18.28 -11.51 15.62
CA LYS A 111 -18.42 -10.47 14.60
C LYS A 111 -17.50 -9.29 14.88
N THR A 112 -16.96 -8.72 13.82
CA THR A 112 -16.16 -7.49 13.86
C THR A 112 -17.10 -6.29 13.83
N GLU A 113 -17.42 -5.76 15.01
CA GLU A 113 -18.23 -4.55 15.12
C GLU A 113 -17.36 -3.30 15.02
N VAL A 114 -17.52 -2.58 13.91
CA VAL A 114 -16.87 -1.30 13.62
C VAL A 114 -17.81 -0.36 12.87
N ASP A 115 -17.50 0.94 12.92
CA ASP A 115 -18.28 1.97 12.22
C ASP A 115 -17.95 2.03 10.72
N LEU A 116 -16.72 1.68 10.33
CA LEU A 116 -16.24 1.78 8.96
C LEU A 116 -15.32 0.62 8.56
N VAL A 117 -15.44 0.16 7.32
CA VAL A 117 -14.54 -0.82 6.69
C VAL A 117 -14.11 -0.26 5.35
N THR A 118 -12.80 -0.15 5.11
CA THR A 118 -12.28 0.40 3.85
C THR A 118 -10.84 0.00 3.57
N TRP A 119 -10.32 0.37 2.40
CA TRP A 119 -8.89 0.27 2.09
C TRP A 119 -8.11 1.46 2.63
N ARG A 120 -6.87 1.20 3.05
CA ARG A 120 -5.86 2.18 3.47
C ARG A 120 -5.70 3.29 2.44
N GLY A 121 -5.75 2.98 1.15
CA GLY A 121 -5.67 3.96 0.08
C GLY A 121 -6.77 5.04 0.16
N MET A 122 -7.99 4.67 0.54
CA MET A 122 -9.10 5.63 0.72
C MET A 122 -8.89 6.52 1.95
N MET A 123 -8.48 5.94 3.07
CA MET A 123 -8.15 6.72 4.26
C MET A 123 -6.96 7.65 4.05
N THR A 124 -5.97 7.23 3.27
CA THR A 124 -4.82 8.07 2.87
C THR A 124 -5.29 9.31 2.11
N ARG A 125 -6.23 9.14 1.16
CA ARG A 125 -6.81 10.26 0.42
C ARG A 125 -7.56 11.23 1.33
N ILE A 126 -8.38 10.71 2.26
CA ILE A 126 -9.07 11.56 3.25
C ILE A 126 -8.06 12.33 4.11
N LEU A 127 -7.03 11.66 4.63
CA LEU A 127 -6.05 12.26 5.53
C LEU A 127 -5.18 13.33 4.86
N THR A 128 -4.90 13.15 3.56
CA THR A 128 -4.08 14.07 2.78
C THR A 128 -4.90 15.14 2.04
N ALA A 129 -6.24 15.03 2.01
CA ALA A 129 -7.13 15.92 1.27
C ALA A 129 -6.91 17.42 1.53
N PRO A 130 -6.69 17.89 2.77
CA PRO A 130 -6.46 19.33 3.01
C PRO A 130 -5.17 19.87 2.38
N TYR A 131 -4.23 19.00 2.02
CA TYR A 131 -2.93 19.36 1.43
C TYR A 131 -2.82 18.94 -0.04
N GLU A 132 -3.84 18.29 -0.59
CA GLU A 132 -3.89 17.88 -1.99
C GLU A 132 -4.49 19.01 -2.83
N LEU A 133 -3.67 19.59 -3.71
CA LEU A 133 -4.01 20.79 -4.48
C LEU A 133 -4.40 20.46 -5.92
N GLU A 134 -4.09 19.25 -6.39
CA GLU A 134 -4.16 18.90 -7.81
C GLU A 134 -5.22 17.83 -8.08
N ASP A 135 -5.34 16.82 -7.20
CA ASP A 135 -6.19 15.66 -7.42
C ASP A 135 -7.37 15.58 -6.43
N GLY A 136 -8.58 15.82 -6.94
CA GLY A 136 -9.81 15.47 -6.23
C GLY A 136 -10.05 13.96 -6.19
N PHE A 137 -10.91 13.49 -5.28
CA PHE A 137 -11.38 12.10 -5.29
C PHE A 137 -12.86 11.99 -4.97
N GLU A 138 -13.46 10.92 -5.48
CA GLU A 138 -14.81 10.50 -5.16
C GLU A 138 -14.77 9.13 -4.49
N MET A 139 -15.71 8.88 -3.58
CA MET A 139 -15.88 7.57 -2.96
C MET A 139 -17.34 7.23 -2.75
N ASN A 140 -17.65 5.95 -2.82
CA ASN A 140 -18.97 5.44 -2.46
C ASN A 140 -18.97 5.00 -1.00
N ALA A 141 -20.02 5.37 -0.26
CA ALA A 141 -20.26 4.90 1.08
C ALA A 141 -21.61 4.17 1.13
N THR A 142 -21.61 2.94 1.63
CA THR A 142 -22.82 2.12 1.80
C THR A 142 -22.97 1.79 3.27
N CYS A 143 -24.08 2.21 3.89
CA CYS A 143 -24.42 1.79 5.24
C CYS A 143 -25.05 0.40 5.18
N PHE A 144 -24.39 -0.59 5.78
CA PHE A 144 -24.88 -1.96 5.87
C PHE A 144 -25.17 -2.29 7.35
N GLN A 145 -26.33 -2.90 7.63
CA GLN A 145 -26.82 -3.33 8.96
C GLN A 145 -27.47 -2.28 9.90
N LYS A 146 -27.71 -1.04 9.44
CA LYS A 146 -28.78 -0.18 9.96
C LYS A 146 -29.69 0.27 8.81
N ALA A 147 -30.66 -0.59 8.45
CA ALA A 147 -31.62 -0.45 7.35
C ALA A 147 -31.02 -0.35 5.92
N ALA A 148 -31.67 -1.01 4.96
CA ALA A 148 -31.12 -1.37 3.66
C ALA A 148 -31.01 -0.21 2.64
N SER A 149 -29.99 -0.25 1.78
CA SER A 149 -30.13 -0.55 0.34
C SER A 149 -28.80 -1.03 -0.25
N LYS A 150 -28.86 -1.95 -1.22
CA LYS A 150 -27.74 -2.28 -2.11
C LYS A 150 -27.84 -1.38 -3.33
N GLU A 151 -26.79 -0.62 -3.60
CA GLU A 151 -26.55 0.00 -4.92
C GLU A 151 -25.07 0.37 -5.04
N ALA A 152 -24.31 -0.52 -5.67
CA ALA A 152 -22.92 -0.29 -6.04
C ALA A 152 -22.88 0.52 -7.34
N GLN A 153 -22.22 1.68 -7.34
CA GLN A 153 -21.89 2.39 -8.57
C GLN A 153 -20.62 3.22 -8.43
N LYS A 154 -19.51 2.65 -8.94
CA LYS A 154 -18.28 3.24 -9.50
C LYS A 154 -17.56 4.31 -8.69
N ALA A 155 -16.31 4.02 -8.29
CA ALA A 155 -15.28 5.04 -8.22
C ALA A 155 -14.52 4.99 -9.56
N ARG A 156 -14.58 6.06 -10.36
CA ARG A 156 -13.77 6.16 -11.58
C ARG A 156 -12.42 6.73 -11.21
N PHE A 157 -11.39 5.90 -11.24
CA PHE A 157 -10.01 6.38 -11.26
C PHE A 157 -9.74 6.98 -12.65
N SER A 158 -9.43 8.27 -12.68
CA SER A 158 -8.85 8.91 -13.86
C SER A 158 -7.46 8.31 -14.11
N ARG A 159 -7.35 7.40 -15.08
CA ARG A 159 -6.06 6.98 -15.64
C ARG A 159 -5.81 7.78 -16.92
N ASN A 160 -4.92 8.76 -16.86
CA ASN A 160 -4.30 9.27 -18.07
C ASN A 160 -3.32 8.22 -18.58
N ARG A 161 -3.75 7.41 -19.55
CA ARG A 161 -2.88 6.45 -20.25
C ARG A 161 -1.95 7.21 -21.20
N GLY A 162 -0.65 7.08 -20.96
CA GLY A 162 0.44 7.48 -21.86
C GLY A 162 1.81 7.09 -21.27
N PRO A 163 2.87 6.86 -22.09
CA PRO A 163 4.07 6.11 -21.68
C PRO A 163 5.07 6.68 -20.64
N PRO A 164 4.90 7.82 -19.94
CA PRO A 164 5.78 8.13 -18.80
C PRO A 164 5.39 7.47 -17.46
N GLN A 165 4.14 7.02 -17.30
CA GLN A 165 3.61 6.54 -16.00
C GLN A 165 3.87 5.06 -15.75
N ASP A 166 3.80 4.22 -16.78
CA ASP A 166 3.96 2.76 -16.65
C ASP A 166 5.39 2.37 -16.26
N MET A 167 6.40 3.08 -16.77
CA MET A 167 7.80 2.89 -16.40
C MET A 167 8.07 3.30 -14.95
N ALA A 168 7.48 4.41 -14.48
CA ALA A 168 7.64 4.84 -13.09
C ALA A 168 7.01 3.83 -12.11
N MET A 169 5.90 3.21 -12.50
CA MET A 169 5.28 2.11 -11.75
C MET A 169 6.17 0.87 -11.77
N TYR A 170 6.70 0.48 -12.92
CA TYR A 170 7.65 -0.63 -13.03
C TYR A 170 8.87 -0.45 -12.14
N TRP A 171 9.46 0.75 -12.07
CA TRP A 171 10.59 1.02 -11.20
C TRP A 171 10.29 0.75 -9.72
N GLY A 172 9.04 0.95 -9.29
CA GLY A 172 8.56 0.56 -7.95
C GLY A 172 8.68 -0.95 -7.75
N TYR A 173 8.02 -1.73 -8.62
CA TYR A 173 8.06 -3.19 -8.54
C TYR A 173 9.46 -3.77 -8.75
N LYS A 174 10.27 -3.20 -9.62
CA LYS A 174 11.67 -3.62 -9.78
C LYS A 174 12.48 -3.37 -8.51
N PHE A 175 12.26 -2.24 -7.84
CA PHE A 175 12.91 -1.95 -6.57
C PHE A 175 12.47 -2.92 -5.46
N GLU A 176 11.20 -3.30 -5.42
CA GLU A 176 10.69 -4.36 -4.55
C GLU A 176 11.38 -5.71 -4.83
N THR A 177 11.44 -6.14 -6.09
CA THR A 177 12.16 -7.37 -6.50
C THR A 177 13.61 -7.36 -6.03
N LEU A 178 14.30 -6.22 -6.12
CA LEU A 178 15.69 -6.09 -5.69
C LEU A 178 15.85 -6.04 -4.16
N SER A 179 14.83 -5.62 -3.42
CA SER A 179 14.90 -5.32 -1.98
C SER A 179 14.19 -6.34 -1.10
N LEU A 180 13.54 -7.33 -1.68
CA LEU A 180 12.73 -8.31 -0.97
C LEU A 180 13.11 -9.73 -1.39
N LEU A 181 12.99 -10.67 -0.45
CA LEU A 181 13.12 -12.12 -0.65
C LEU A 181 11.75 -12.78 -0.50
N ASN A 182 11.53 -13.89 -1.20
CA ASN A 182 10.28 -14.64 -1.12
C ASN A 182 10.20 -15.54 0.12
N LYS A 183 11.31 -15.70 0.84
CA LYS A 183 11.43 -16.51 2.06
C LYS A 183 12.43 -15.85 3.01
N PRO A 184 12.44 -16.21 4.30
CA PRO A 184 13.41 -15.66 5.24
C PRO A 184 14.85 -15.86 4.75
N TRP A 185 15.73 -14.92 5.10
CA TRP A 185 17.13 -14.97 4.66
C TRP A 185 17.82 -16.31 4.94
N GLY A 186 17.56 -16.93 6.10
CA GLY A 186 18.14 -18.24 6.45
C GLY A 186 17.74 -19.41 5.54
N GLU A 187 16.70 -19.23 4.73
CA GLU A 187 16.16 -20.24 3.79
C GLU A 187 16.43 -19.88 2.32
N THR A 188 16.95 -18.68 2.07
CA THR A 188 17.23 -18.19 0.72
C THR A 188 18.67 -18.51 0.34
N THR A 189 18.87 -19.12 -0.83
CA THR A 189 20.21 -19.47 -1.31
C THR A 189 20.95 -18.22 -1.79
N ARG A 190 22.27 -18.32 -1.91
CA ARG A 190 23.08 -17.23 -2.45
C ARG A 190 22.68 -16.91 -3.89
N GLU A 191 22.43 -17.93 -4.69
CA GLU A 191 22.08 -17.80 -6.11
C GLU A 191 20.75 -17.06 -6.28
N GLU A 192 19.76 -17.34 -5.42
CA GLU A 192 18.49 -16.59 -5.38
C GLU A 192 18.75 -15.12 -5.01
N ILE A 193 19.54 -14.85 -3.96
CA ILE A 193 19.84 -13.49 -3.48
C ILE A 193 20.59 -12.65 -4.53
N GLU A 194 21.59 -13.24 -5.19
CA GLU A 194 22.45 -12.57 -6.18
C GLU A 194 21.80 -12.51 -7.58
N GLY A 195 20.82 -13.36 -7.86
CA GLY A 195 20.09 -13.43 -9.14
C GLY A 195 18.88 -12.50 -9.27
N ARG A 196 18.48 -11.79 -8.20
CA ARG A 196 17.28 -10.91 -8.18
C ARG A 196 17.22 -9.86 -9.29
N GLU A 197 18.37 -9.42 -9.80
CA GLU A 197 18.42 -8.47 -10.91
C GLU A 197 17.86 -9.04 -12.22
N ASP A 198 17.90 -10.36 -12.38
CA ASP A 198 17.43 -11.09 -13.57
C ASP A 198 16.05 -11.72 -13.37
N GLU A 199 15.46 -11.60 -12.17
CA GLU A 199 14.09 -12.04 -11.91
C GLU A 199 13.09 -11.27 -12.77
N VAL A 200 12.10 -12.00 -13.29
CA VAL A 200 10.94 -11.43 -13.98
C VAL A 200 10.10 -10.69 -12.94
N VAL A 201 9.88 -9.40 -13.17
CA VAL A 201 9.04 -8.58 -12.31
C VAL A 201 7.57 -8.86 -12.63
N ASP A 202 6.74 -8.96 -11.61
CA ASP A 202 5.28 -9.03 -11.70
C ASP A 202 4.63 -8.32 -10.50
N ASN A 203 3.33 -8.04 -10.61
CA ASN A 203 2.53 -7.43 -9.54
C ASN A 203 1.26 -8.25 -9.24
N TYR A 204 1.33 -9.58 -9.41
CA TYR A 204 0.21 -10.49 -9.16
C TYR A 204 0.14 -10.89 -7.69
N ALA A 205 1.27 -11.32 -7.15
CA ALA A 205 1.35 -11.77 -5.77
C ALA A 205 1.40 -10.58 -4.81
N GLN A 206 0.51 -10.57 -3.81
CA GLN A 206 0.38 -9.44 -2.89
C GLN A 206 0.02 -9.93 -1.50
N TYR A 207 0.69 -9.40 -0.49
CA TYR A 207 0.33 -9.63 0.92
C TYR A 207 -0.40 -8.42 1.48
N CYS A 208 -1.56 -8.65 2.09
CA CYS A 208 -2.38 -7.59 2.67
C CYS A 208 -2.62 -7.81 4.17
N SER A 209 -2.35 -6.77 4.95
CA SER A 209 -2.69 -6.71 6.38
C SER A 209 -4.05 -6.05 6.57
N ILE A 210 -4.85 -6.59 7.49
CA ILE A 210 -6.15 -6.04 7.91
C ILE A 210 -6.03 -5.61 9.36
N CYS A 211 -6.06 -4.30 9.59
CA CYS A 211 -5.91 -3.71 10.91
C CYS A 211 -7.22 -3.13 11.43
N ARG A 212 -7.43 -3.22 12.74
CA ARG A 212 -8.43 -2.45 13.47
C ARG A 212 -7.80 -1.22 14.09
N THR A 213 -8.48 -0.09 14.00
CA THR A 213 -8.08 1.17 14.64
C THR A 213 -9.30 2.01 15.05
N GLU A 214 -9.04 3.15 15.68
CA GLU A 214 -10.05 4.16 16.04
C GLU A 214 -9.44 5.54 15.85
N ILE A 215 -10.14 6.43 15.12
CA ILE A 215 -9.73 7.81 14.87
C ILE A 215 -10.91 8.70 15.22
N GLY A 216 -10.72 9.62 16.17
CA GLY A 216 -11.76 10.59 16.54
C GLY A 216 -13.01 9.95 17.15
N GLY A 217 -12.87 8.78 17.76
CA GLY A 217 -13.98 8.01 18.34
C GLY A 217 -14.72 7.11 17.34
N ALA A 218 -14.42 7.18 16.04
CA ALA A 218 -14.95 6.26 15.04
C ALA A 218 -14.03 5.02 14.94
N SER A 219 -14.60 3.85 15.21
CA SER A 219 -13.91 2.56 15.09
C SER A 219 -13.92 2.09 13.63
N MET A 220 -12.80 1.54 13.16
CA MET A 220 -12.68 1.14 11.76
C MET A 220 -11.79 -0.08 11.55
N VAL A 221 -12.05 -0.79 10.46
CA VAL A 221 -11.14 -1.77 9.86
C VAL A 221 -10.56 -1.20 8.57
N ILE A 222 -9.24 -1.26 8.46
CA ILE A 222 -8.48 -0.78 7.30
C ILE A 222 -7.65 -1.95 6.76
N GLY A 223 -7.86 -2.30 5.51
CA GLY A 223 -6.99 -3.25 4.79
C GLY A 223 -5.94 -2.53 3.94
N GLY A 224 -4.78 -3.15 3.71
CA GLY A 224 -3.85 -2.67 2.70
C GLY A 224 -2.65 -3.58 2.47
N GLU A 225 -2.11 -3.50 1.25
CA GLU A 225 -0.91 -4.21 0.81
C GLU A 225 0.33 -3.78 1.57
N VAL A 226 1.15 -4.71 2.04
CA VAL A 226 2.41 -4.44 2.75
C VAL A 226 3.54 -5.07 1.95
N ASP A 227 4.55 -4.28 1.59
CA ASP A 227 5.63 -4.71 0.70
C ASP A 227 6.46 -5.85 1.32
N GLY A 228 6.74 -5.78 2.62
CA GLY A 228 7.39 -6.88 3.32
C GLY A 228 7.62 -6.65 4.81
N VAL A 229 8.37 -7.58 5.40
CA VAL A 229 8.74 -7.53 6.83
C VAL A 229 10.25 -7.57 7.01
N LEU A 230 10.76 -6.79 7.95
CA LEU A 230 12.15 -6.85 8.38
C LEU A 230 12.36 -8.00 9.36
N GLY A 231 13.07 -9.03 8.91
CA GLY A 231 13.34 -10.22 9.70
C GLY A 231 12.22 -11.24 9.61
N TYR A 232 11.21 -11.13 10.48
CA TYR A 232 10.08 -12.08 10.52
C TYR A 232 8.79 -11.41 10.98
N LYS A 233 7.64 -12.01 10.61
CA LYS A 233 6.33 -11.64 11.16
C LYS A 233 6.07 -12.45 12.44
N PRO A 234 5.79 -11.82 13.59
CA PRO A 234 5.42 -12.54 14.80
C PRO A 234 4.10 -13.31 14.66
N ASP A 235 4.01 -14.46 15.32
CA ASP A 235 2.77 -15.24 15.45
C ASP A 235 1.76 -14.56 16.39
N ASP A 236 2.26 -13.88 17.43
CA ASP A 236 1.42 -13.09 18.35
C ASP A 236 0.95 -11.79 17.66
N PRO A 237 -0.36 -11.60 17.42
CA PRO A 237 -0.88 -10.38 16.80
C PRO A 237 -0.67 -9.10 17.64
N GLN A 238 -0.40 -9.24 18.95
CA GLN A 238 -0.07 -8.10 19.82
C GLN A 238 1.39 -7.68 19.70
N ALA A 239 2.27 -8.58 19.24
CA ALA A 239 3.65 -8.26 18.97
C ALA A 239 3.74 -7.46 17.66
N PRO A 240 4.36 -6.27 17.66
CA PRO A 240 4.45 -5.46 16.46
C PRO A 240 5.36 -6.14 15.42
N ALA A 241 4.80 -6.48 14.26
CA ALA A 241 5.59 -6.82 13.09
C ALA A 241 6.36 -5.59 12.62
N ARG A 242 7.62 -5.80 12.22
CA ARG A 242 8.50 -4.75 11.70
C ARG A 242 8.29 -4.61 10.20
N TRP A 243 7.15 -4.07 9.81
CA TRP A 243 6.81 -3.89 8.41
C TRP A 243 7.77 -2.93 7.70
N VAL A 244 7.97 -3.16 6.41
CA VAL A 244 8.76 -2.27 5.55
C VAL A 244 7.87 -1.75 4.43
N GLU A 245 7.98 -0.45 4.17
CA GLU A 245 7.38 0.20 3.02
C GLU A 245 8.51 0.70 2.10
N LEU A 246 8.48 0.29 0.85
CA LEU A 246 9.46 0.60 -0.18
C LEU A 246 8.91 1.68 -1.09
N LYS A 247 9.69 2.74 -1.31
CA LYS A 247 9.30 3.84 -2.20
C LYS A 247 10.41 4.18 -3.17
N THR A 248 10.04 4.57 -4.38
CA THR A 248 10.96 5.17 -5.35
C THR A 248 10.65 6.65 -5.51
N SER A 249 11.70 7.47 -5.59
CA SER A 249 11.57 8.87 -5.92
C SER A 249 12.75 9.37 -6.76
N LYS A 250 12.52 10.46 -7.48
CA LYS A 250 13.59 11.18 -8.15
C LYS A 250 14.46 11.85 -7.08
N GLN A 251 15.77 11.79 -7.23
CA GLN A 251 16.70 12.55 -6.41
C GLN A 251 16.45 14.05 -6.62
N PRO A 252 16.20 14.83 -5.55
CA PRO A 252 16.01 16.26 -5.69
C PRO A 252 17.31 16.95 -6.09
N GLU A 253 17.29 17.69 -7.19
CA GLU A 253 18.44 18.49 -7.63
C GLU A 253 18.20 19.99 -7.46
N HIS A 254 16.94 20.42 -7.50
CA HIS A 254 16.53 21.83 -7.39
C HIS A 254 15.38 21.97 -6.38
N GLU A 255 15.11 23.20 -5.92
CA GLU A 255 14.04 23.48 -4.93
C GLU A 255 12.67 22.94 -5.35
N ARG A 256 12.35 23.01 -6.64
CA ARG A 256 11.09 22.45 -7.17
C ARG A 256 11.00 20.94 -7.00
N ASP A 257 12.09 20.20 -7.21
CA ASP A 257 12.11 18.75 -6.99
C ASP A 257 11.96 18.43 -5.50
N ARG A 258 12.52 19.29 -4.62
CA ARG A 258 12.39 19.14 -3.17
C ARG A 258 10.96 19.34 -2.69
N TRP A 259 10.26 20.35 -3.21
CA TRP A 259 8.84 20.54 -2.92
C TRP A 259 7.97 19.37 -3.39
N VAL A 260 8.28 18.77 -4.54
CA VAL A 260 7.60 17.55 -5.02
C VAL A 260 7.88 16.37 -4.09
N LEU A 261 9.12 16.22 -3.61
CA LEU A 261 9.46 15.20 -2.63
C LEU A 261 8.70 15.41 -1.31
N ASP A 262 8.62 16.63 -0.80
CA ASP A 262 7.91 16.96 0.44
C ASP A 262 6.42 16.55 0.35
N LYS A 263 5.76 16.81 -0.79
CA LYS A 263 4.40 16.31 -1.05
C LYS A 263 4.32 14.79 -1.03
N LYS A 264 5.29 14.08 -1.61
CA LYS A 264 5.33 12.62 -1.59
C LYS A 264 5.55 12.08 -0.18
N LEU A 265 6.41 12.71 0.61
CA LEU A 265 6.68 12.31 1.99
C LEU A 265 5.42 12.38 2.86
N LEU A 266 4.55 13.38 2.67
CA LEU A 266 3.25 13.43 3.34
C LEU A 266 2.38 12.21 2.98
N LYS A 267 2.34 11.82 1.70
CA LYS A 267 1.60 10.63 1.25
C LYS A 267 2.22 9.34 1.80
N PHE A 268 3.54 9.22 1.82
CA PHE A 268 4.25 8.07 2.37
C PHE A 268 3.98 7.93 3.87
N TRP A 269 4.12 9.03 4.62
CA TRP A 269 3.77 9.07 6.04
C TRP A 269 2.34 8.62 6.27
N ALA A 270 1.36 9.16 5.53
CA ALA A 270 -0.04 8.80 5.69
C ALA A 270 -0.30 7.30 5.42
N GLN A 271 0.29 6.75 4.34
CA GLN A 271 0.17 5.33 3.98
C GLN A 271 0.74 4.42 5.07
N SER A 272 1.93 4.73 5.58
CA SER A 272 2.61 3.94 6.60
C SER A 272 1.97 4.10 7.99
N PHE A 273 1.54 5.31 8.35
CA PHE A 273 0.89 5.59 9.64
C PHE A 273 -0.40 4.79 9.83
N LEU A 274 -1.25 4.72 8.79
CA LEU A 274 -2.59 4.13 8.89
C LEU A 274 -2.61 2.62 9.18
N LEU A 275 -1.54 1.88 8.82
CA LEU A 275 -1.38 0.45 9.18
C LEU A 275 -0.23 0.20 10.17
N ASN A 276 0.25 1.24 10.87
CA ASN A 276 1.33 1.10 11.85
C ASN A 276 2.64 0.52 11.24
N LEU A 277 2.95 0.85 9.98
CA LEU A 277 4.19 0.43 9.32
C LEU A 277 5.41 1.24 9.80
N LEU A 278 5.18 2.41 10.42
CA LEU A 278 6.24 3.26 11.00
C LEU A 278 7.00 2.61 12.17
N ALA A 279 6.57 1.44 12.66
CA ALA A 279 7.33 0.66 13.63
C ALA A 279 8.54 -0.08 13.00
N GLY A 280 8.60 -0.16 11.67
CA GLY A 280 9.75 -0.68 10.92
C GLY A 280 10.51 0.42 10.18
N GLU A 281 10.69 0.29 8.87
CA GLU A 281 11.50 1.22 8.06
C GLU A 281 10.77 1.65 6.78
N ILE A 282 10.93 2.93 6.39
CA ILE A 282 10.65 3.38 5.02
C ILE A 282 11.98 3.42 4.28
N ALA A 283 12.16 2.54 3.29
CA ALA A 283 13.34 2.57 2.44
C ALA A 283 13.00 3.27 1.13
N ALA A 284 13.65 4.41 0.88
CA ALA A 284 13.46 5.17 -0.34
C ALA A 284 14.66 5.01 -1.29
N ALA A 285 14.37 4.59 -2.52
CA ALA A 285 15.31 4.62 -3.63
C ALA A 285 15.30 5.99 -4.33
N LEU A 286 16.47 6.60 -4.50
CA LEU A 286 16.64 7.88 -5.20
C LEU A 286 17.30 7.71 -6.58
N ASN A 287 16.56 8.06 -7.64
CA ASN A 287 17.02 7.98 -9.03
C ASN A 287 17.61 9.31 -9.53
N SER A 288 18.79 9.27 -10.17
CA SER A 288 19.41 10.45 -10.81
C SER A 288 19.10 10.48 -12.32
N ARG A 289 18.41 11.52 -12.81
CA ARG A 289 18.12 11.90 -14.24
C ARG A 289 18.01 10.80 -15.33
N GLY A 290 17.73 9.56 -14.96
CA GLY A 290 17.73 8.35 -15.77
C GLY A 290 17.41 7.14 -14.90
N PRO A 291 17.47 5.90 -15.42
CA PRO A 291 17.11 4.72 -14.65
C PRO A 291 18.20 4.27 -13.67
N ALA A 292 19.33 4.98 -13.69
CA ALA A 292 20.46 4.84 -12.80
C ALA A 292 20.12 5.30 -11.38
N TRP A 293 20.17 4.35 -10.47
CA TRP A 293 19.92 4.53 -9.05
C TRP A 293 21.22 4.79 -8.25
N THR A 294 21.16 5.62 -7.20
CA THR A 294 22.36 6.11 -6.50
C THR A 294 22.43 5.86 -4.99
N GLY A 295 21.35 5.46 -4.31
CA GLY A 295 21.39 5.23 -2.85
C GLY A 295 20.04 4.92 -2.18
N VAL A 296 20.08 4.24 -1.03
CA VAL A 296 18.93 4.01 -0.12
C VAL A 296 19.04 5.01 1.02
N SER A 297 17.96 5.75 1.30
CA SER A 297 17.81 6.46 2.57
C SER A 297 16.87 5.65 3.47
N GLN A 298 17.33 5.34 4.68
CA GLN A 298 16.47 4.93 5.80
C GLN A 298 16.05 6.19 6.56
N GLN A 299 14.78 6.31 6.90
CA GLN A 299 14.24 7.37 7.79
C GLN A 299 13.67 6.75 9.05
#